data_AF-A0A849S4M7-F1
#
_entry.id   AF-A0A849S4M7-F1
#
_cell.length_a   1.000
_cell.length_b   1.000
_cell.length_c   1.000
_cell.angle_alpha   90.00
_cell.angle_beta   90.00
_cell.angle_gamma   90.00
#
_symmetry.space_group_name_H-M   'P 1'
#
loop_
_entity.id
_entity.type
_entity.pdbx_description
1 polymer ?
#
loop_
_entity_poly.entity_id
_entity_poly.type
_entity_poly.pdbx_seq_one_letter_code
_entity_poly.pdbx_strand_id
1 'polypeptide(L)'
;MTDNSSFQESVGFVVGTAHNGFVDAIHALGLVGLILNSDDWYSANDVISEMVRFMEFGQYDVSHAYVAQVDLQGNEIWRIGGEVSKKQLFQKMKVAHPSCFVRASVYQRYGDFSSGFRIAADYDFIMRIWSKVKVGFLPRRIVQMQMEGVSNGNPVKSYKESMAVSLIHGKGVLPAIASFYYECIKHYLIMLARIFGYRNIHKRGV
;
A
#
# COMPACT_ATOMS: atom_id res chain seq x y z
N MET A 1 10.04 -29.06 -19.39
CA MET A 1 10.56 -28.63 -18.06
C MET A 1 10.87 -27.16 -18.20
N THR A 2 9.93 -26.30 -17.83
CA THR A 2 10.13 -24.85 -17.84
C THR A 2 10.98 -24.47 -16.65
N ASP A 3 12.05 -23.76 -16.96
CA ASP A 3 13.06 -23.26 -16.06
C ASP A 3 12.44 -22.38 -14.96
N ASN A 4 12.45 -22.88 -13.72
CA ASN A 4 11.95 -22.16 -12.54
C ASN A 4 12.95 -21.11 -12.01
N SER A 5 14.12 -20.95 -12.64
CA SER A 5 15.12 -19.98 -12.20
C SER A 5 14.70 -18.53 -12.47
N SER A 6 13.88 -18.27 -13.50
CA SER A 6 13.35 -16.92 -13.75
C SER A 6 12.25 -16.51 -12.77
N PHE A 7 11.66 -17.44 -12.01
CA PHE A 7 10.66 -17.13 -10.99
C PHE A 7 11.29 -16.58 -9.70
N GLN A 8 12.58 -16.85 -9.47
CA GLN A 8 13.31 -16.34 -8.30
C GLN A 8 13.88 -14.94 -8.52
N GLU A 9 14.11 -14.49 -9.76
CA GLU A 9 14.67 -13.16 -10.04
C GLU A 9 13.61 -12.05 -10.19
N SER A 10 12.34 -12.39 -10.45
CA SER A 10 11.28 -11.38 -10.69
C SER A 10 10.33 -11.12 -9.52
N VAL A 11 10.50 -11.80 -8.38
CA VAL A 11 9.71 -11.57 -7.15
C VAL A 11 10.65 -11.19 -6.01
N GLY A 12 11.34 -10.07 -6.17
CA GLY A 12 11.98 -9.37 -5.08
C GLY A 12 11.33 -8.01 -4.95
N PHE A 13 10.88 -7.64 -3.75
CA PHE A 13 11.32 -6.41 -3.07
C PHE A 13 10.66 -6.32 -1.69
N VAL A 14 11.18 -7.11 -0.75
CA VAL A 14 11.30 -6.63 0.64
C VAL A 14 12.65 -5.94 0.70
N VAL A 15 12.68 -4.64 0.43
CA VAL A 15 13.83 -3.80 0.81
C VAL A 15 13.44 -3.07 2.08
N GLY A 16 13.64 -3.77 3.18
CA GLY A 16 13.54 -3.30 4.54
C GLY A 16 14.26 -4.34 5.37
N THR A 17 15.02 -3.91 6.39
CA THR A 17 15.97 -4.71 7.18
C THR A 17 15.31 -5.84 7.99
N ALA A 18 14.71 -6.82 7.32
CA ALA A 18 14.27 -8.05 7.92
C ALA A 18 15.43 -9.05 7.85
N HIS A 19 15.79 -9.65 8.98
CA HIS A 19 16.79 -10.72 9.05
C HIS A 19 16.50 -11.78 7.97
N ASN A 20 17.52 -12.23 7.23
CA ASN A 20 17.39 -13.08 6.04
C ASN A 20 16.43 -14.28 6.19
N GLY A 21 16.37 -14.95 7.36
CA GLY A 21 15.44 -16.06 7.60
C GLY A 21 13.95 -15.69 7.62
N PHE A 22 13.63 -14.40 7.62
CA PHE A 22 12.28 -13.85 7.69
C PHE A 22 11.63 -13.70 6.30
N VAL A 23 12.42 -13.34 5.29
CA VAL A 23 11.99 -13.31 3.88
C VAL A 23 11.75 -14.74 3.39
N ASP A 24 12.61 -15.68 3.79
CA ASP A 24 12.49 -17.10 3.47
C ASP A 24 11.19 -17.70 4.01
N ALA A 25 10.73 -17.31 5.20
CA ALA A 25 9.48 -17.81 5.79
C ALA A 25 8.24 -17.29 5.04
N ILE A 26 8.23 -16.03 4.62
CA ILE A 26 7.14 -15.45 3.82
C ILE A 26 7.04 -16.15 2.47
N HIS A 27 8.17 -16.37 1.80
CA HIS A 27 8.24 -17.08 0.53
C HIS A 27 7.87 -18.56 0.66
N ALA A 28 8.31 -19.25 1.73
CA ALA A 28 7.97 -20.65 1.99
C ALA A 28 6.46 -20.86 2.23
N LEU A 29 5.76 -19.84 2.74
CA LEU A 29 4.30 -19.84 2.91
C LEU A 29 3.54 -19.44 1.63
N GLY A 30 4.26 -19.19 0.53
CA GLY A 30 3.67 -18.73 -0.72
C GLY A 30 2.99 -17.37 -0.59
N LEU A 31 3.47 -16.52 0.33
CA LEU A 31 3.02 -15.15 0.50
C LEU A 31 4.08 -14.19 -0.05
N VAL A 32 3.62 -13.03 -0.50
CA VAL A 32 4.48 -11.95 -0.99
C VAL A 32 3.94 -10.66 -0.38
N GLY A 33 4.77 -9.95 0.39
CA GLY A 33 4.45 -8.59 0.82
C GLY A 33 4.41 -7.66 -0.39
N LEU A 34 3.46 -6.72 -0.44
CA LEU A 34 3.26 -5.91 -1.63
C LEU A 34 4.47 -4.99 -1.90
N ILE A 35 4.77 -4.06 -0.99
CA ILE A 35 5.95 -3.18 -1.00
C ILE A 35 6.20 -2.70 0.43
N LEU A 36 7.33 -3.06 1.06
CA LEU A 36 7.80 -2.39 2.28
C LEU A 36 9.01 -1.51 1.89
N ASN A 37 8.96 -0.21 2.18
CA ASN A 37 10.05 0.69 1.79
C ASN A 37 11.26 0.54 2.73
N SER A 38 12.42 1.05 2.29
CA SER A 38 13.69 0.94 3.01
C SER A 38 13.71 1.66 4.37
N ASP A 39 12.83 2.65 4.52
CA ASP A 39 12.62 3.48 5.69
C ASP A 39 11.40 3.06 6.53
N ASP A 40 10.74 1.95 6.16
CA ASP A 40 9.60 1.38 6.87
C ASP A 40 10.02 0.12 7.64
N TRP A 41 9.36 -0.16 8.77
CA TRP A 41 9.62 -1.38 9.56
C TRP A 41 8.35 -1.98 10.18
N TYR A 42 8.42 -3.27 10.50
CA TYR A 42 7.34 -3.95 11.21
C TYR A 42 7.27 -3.51 12.67
N SER A 43 6.05 -3.31 13.16
CA SER A 43 5.81 -2.71 14.48
C SER A 43 6.09 -3.65 15.67
N ALA A 44 6.20 -4.96 15.42
CA ALA A 44 6.61 -5.97 16.39
C ALA A 44 7.02 -7.26 15.66
N ASN A 45 7.71 -8.17 16.36
CA ASN A 45 8.23 -9.42 15.79
C ASN A 45 7.14 -10.43 15.43
N ASP A 46 5.96 -10.33 16.03
CA ASP A 46 4.85 -11.27 15.90
C ASP A 46 3.85 -10.91 14.79
N VAL A 47 3.88 -9.67 14.28
CA VAL A 47 2.83 -9.14 13.38
C VAL A 47 2.70 -9.90 12.08
N ILE A 48 3.78 -10.48 11.56
CA ILE A 48 3.73 -11.33 10.36
C ILE A 48 3.05 -12.65 10.67
N SER A 49 3.44 -13.30 11.76
CA SER A 49 2.79 -14.55 12.17
C SER A 49 1.29 -14.34 12.42
N GLU A 50 0.91 -13.19 12.95
CA GLU A 50 -0.48 -12.77 13.14
C GLU A 50 -1.20 -12.58 11.80
N MET A 51 -0.58 -11.85 10.86
CA MET A 51 -1.11 -11.66 9.50
C MET A 51 -1.29 -12.98 8.77
N VAL A 52 -0.30 -13.88 8.83
CA VAL A 52 -0.37 -15.22 8.22
C VAL A 52 -1.53 -16.01 8.82
N ARG A 53 -1.62 -16.10 10.15
CA ARG A 53 -2.73 -16.81 10.82
C ARG A 53 -4.08 -16.22 10.44
N PHE A 54 -4.17 -14.89 10.34
CA PHE A 54 -5.38 -14.19 9.91
C PHE A 54 -5.76 -14.54 8.47
N MET A 55 -4.79 -14.57 7.54
CA MET A 55 -5.00 -14.96 6.15
C MET A 55 -5.42 -16.42 6.01
N GLU A 56 -4.83 -17.33 6.78
CA GLU A 56 -5.19 -18.75 6.77
C GLU A 56 -6.59 -18.98 7.34
N PHE A 57 -6.87 -18.45 8.54
CA PHE A 57 -8.18 -18.60 9.20
C PHE A 57 -9.32 -18.02 8.36
N GLY A 58 -9.10 -16.82 7.81
CA GLY A 58 -10.08 -16.16 6.96
C GLY A 58 -10.09 -16.67 5.51
N GLN A 59 -9.17 -17.55 5.13
CA GLN A 59 -8.95 -17.99 3.75
C GLN A 59 -8.84 -16.79 2.78
N TYR A 60 -8.15 -15.74 3.21
CA TYR A 60 -7.96 -14.53 2.43
C TYR A 60 -6.83 -14.73 1.42
N ASP A 61 -7.04 -14.21 0.21
CA ASP A 61 -6.04 -14.16 -0.87
C ASP A 61 -5.13 -12.93 -0.72
N VAL A 62 -5.71 -11.86 -0.19
CA VAL A 62 -5.05 -10.58 0.08
C VAL A 62 -5.46 -10.12 1.46
N SER A 63 -4.52 -9.69 2.28
CA SER A 63 -4.84 -9.01 3.52
C SER A 63 -4.04 -7.74 3.68
N HIS A 64 -4.58 -6.79 4.43
CA HIS A 64 -3.88 -5.57 4.79
C HIS A 64 -4.29 -5.13 6.21
N ALA A 65 -3.52 -4.22 6.77
CA ALA A 65 -3.69 -3.80 8.17
C ALA A 65 -3.42 -2.29 8.34
N TYR A 66 -3.45 -1.81 9.58
CA TYR A 66 -3.07 -0.42 9.86
C TYR A 66 -1.56 -0.20 9.72
N VAL A 67 -1.19 0.99 9.25
CA VAL A 67 0.18 1.52 9.22
C VAL A 67 0.20 2.78 10.07
N ALA A 68 1.14 2.86 11.02
CA ALA A 68 1.43 4.10 11.71
C ALA A 68 2.42 4.91 10.90
N GLN A 69 2.09 6.17 10.65
CA GLN A 69 3.04 7.16 10.21
C GLN A 69 3.73 7.73 11.44
N VAL A 70 5.06 7.75 11.43
CA VAL A 70 5.87 8.17 12.59
C VAL A 70 6.82 9.31 12.24
N ASP A 71 7.18 10.12 13.24
CA ASP A 71 8.26 11.12 13.14
C ASP A 71 9.66 10.48 13.26
N LEU A 72 10.73 11.28 13.19
CA LEU A 72 12.12 10.78 13.34
C LEU A 72 12.40 10.15 14.70
N GLN A 73 11.58 10.43 15.71
CA GLN A 73 11.71 9.86 17.05
C GLN A 73 10.85 8.59 17.21
N GLY A 74 10.12 8.18 16.18
CA GLY A 74 9.25 7.01 16.20
C GLY A 74 7.87 7.27 16.82
N ASN A 75 7.49 8.53 17.09
CA ASN A 75 6.17 8.82 17.63
C ASN A 75 5.12 8.74 16.52
N GLU A 76 4.01 8.04 16.80
CA GLU A 76 2.87 7.96 15.87
C GLU A 76 2.24 9.35 15.70
N ILE A 77 2.38 9.91 14.50
CA ILE A 77 1.76 11.18 14.10
C ILE A 77 0.41 10.95 13.43
N TRP A 78 0.25 9.82 12.76
CA TRP A 78 -0.97 9.49 12.02
C TRP A 78 -1.13 7.99 11.82
N ARG A 79 -2.37 7.54 11.57
CA ARG A 79 -2.68 6.16 11.23
C ARG A 79 -3.41 6.11 9.89
N ILE A 80 -2.97 5.20 9.03
CA ILE A 80 -3.62 4.91 7.75
C ILE A 80 -4.01 3.44 7.66
N GLY A 81 -4.98 3.14 6.81
CA GLY A 81 -5.61 1.82 6.71
C GLY A 81 -7.00 1.79 7.35
N GLY A 82 -7.68 0.66 7.23
CA GLY A 82 -9.09 0.49 7.60
C GLY A 82 -9.79 -0.40 6.57
N GLU A 83 -10.99 -0.89 6.86
CA GLU A 83 -11.77 -1.62 5.86
C GLU A 83 -12.03 -0.75 4.61
N VAL A 84 -11.85 -1.34 3.43
CA VAL A 84 -11.98 -0.64 2.15
C VAL A 84 -13.08 -1.28 1.33
N SER A 85 -14.08 -0.48 0.97
CA SER A 85 -15.06 -0.86 -0.05
C SER A 85 -14.50 -0.63 -1.45
N LYS A 86 -14.98 -1.40 -2.44
CA LYS A 86 -14.66 -1.18 -3.86
C LYS A 86 -14.91 0.27 -4.30
N LYS A 87 -16.01 0.88 -3.84
CA LYS A 87 -16.35 2.28 -4.15
C LYS A 87 -15.29 3.25 -3.64
N GLN A 88 -14.77 3.03 -2.44
CA GLN A 88 -13.70 3.86 -1.87
C GLN A 88 -12.39 3.67 -2.62
N LEU A 89 -12.04 2.43 -2.96
CA LEU A 89 -10.82 2.12 -3.73
C LEU A 89 -10.86 2.78 -5.12
N PHE A 90 -12.03 2.78 -5.75
CA PHE A 90 -12.24 3.43 -7.04
C PHE A 90 -12.12 4.96 -7.00
N GLN A 91 -12.34 5.55 -5.83
CA GLN A 91 -12.12 6.98 -5.63
C GLN A 91 -10.63 7.30 -5.49
N LYS A 92 -9.92 6.52 -4.67
CA LYS A 92 -8.47 6.62 -4.43
C LYS A 92 -7.95 5.35 -3.76
N MET A 93 -6.65 5.11 -3.86
CA MET A 93 -5.97 4.09 -3.07
C MET A 93 -6.16 4.38 -1.57
N LYS A 94 -6.88 3.49 -0.87
CA LYS A 94 -7.11 3.55 0.58
C LYS A 94 -6.51 2.38 1.34
N VAL A 95 -6.12 1.34 0.61
CA VAL A 95 -5.36 0.23 1.18
C VAL A 95 -4.00 0.80 1.57
N ALA A 96 -3.61 0.62 2.81
CA ALA A 96 -2.27 0.96 3.26
C ALA A 96 -1.32 -0.09 2.67
N HIS A 97 -0.85 0.13 1.45
CA HIS A 97 -0.07 -0.85 0.70
C HIS A 97 1.18 -1.38 1.43
N PRO A 98 1.86 -0.66 2.35
CA PRO A 98 2.98 -1.22 3.08
C PRO A 98 2.61 -2.38 4.00
N SER A 99 1.35 -2.45 4.44
CA SER A 99 0.85 -3.56 5.27
C SER A 99 0.21 -4.69 4.45
N CYS A 100 0.26 -4.63 3.12
CA CYS A 100 -0.47 -5.55 2.27
C CYS A 100 0.34 -6.84 2.01
N PHE A 101 -0.31 -7.99 2.24
CA PHE A 101 0.19 -9.33 1.95
C PHE A 101 -0.71 -9.98 0.91
N VAL A 102 -0.10 -10.62 -0.07
CA VAL A 102 -0.78 -11.21 -1.22
C VAL A 102 -0.27 -12.63 -1.42
N ARG A 103 -1.17 -13.60 -1.67
CA ARG A 103 -0.76 -14.96 -2.02
C ARG A 103 -0.05 -14.99 -3.38
N ALA A 104 1.00 -15.79 -3.50
CA ALA A 104 1.74 -16.00 -4.75
C ALA A 104 0.82 -16.47 -5.89
N SER A 105 -0.22 -17.26 -5.57
CA SER A 105 -1.23 -17.71 -6.53
C SER A 105 -2.05 -16.57 -7.15
N VAL A 106 -2.15 -15.42 -6.50
CA VAL A 106 -2.81 -14.21 -7.03
C VAL A 106 -1.97 -13.60 -8.14
N TYR A 107 -0.65 -13.50 -7.95
CA TYR A 107 0.27 -13.03 -9.00
C TYR A 107 0.28 -13.99 -10.19
N GLN A 108 0.34 -15.31 -9.94
CA GLN A 108 0.26 -16.31 -11.01
C GLN A 108 -1.04 -16.22 -11.82
N ARG A 109 -2.16 -15.88 -11.17
CA ARG A 109 -3.47 -15.82 -11.82
C ARG A 109 -3.74 -14.49 -12.53
N TYR A 110 -3.25 -13.37 -11.97
CA TYR A 110 -3.62 -12.03 -12.44
C TYR A 110 -2.44 -11.21 -12.97
N GLY A 111 -1.23 -11.75 -12.97
CA GLY A 111 0.02 -11.12 -13.40
C GLY A 111 0.63 -10.20 -12.33
N ASP A 112 1.85 -9.73 -12.59
CA ASP A 112 2.61 -8.82 -11.72
C ASP A 112 2.23 -7.34 -11.91
N PHE A 113 2.92 -6.45 -11.18
CA PHE A 113 2.78 -5.00 -11.30
C PHE A 113 3.05 -4.52 -12.74
N SER A 114 2.24 -3.57 -13.19
CA SER A 114 2.45 -2.94 -14.49
C SER A 114 3.68 -2.03 -14.47
N SER A 115 4.63 -2.25 -15.39
CA SER A 115 5.78 -1.36 -15.59
C SER A 115 5.40 -0.01 -16.23
N GLY A 116 4.14 0.15 -16.65
CA GLY A 116 3.60 1.40 -17.18
C GLY A 116 3.37 2.49 -16.13
N PHE A 117 3.45 2.15 -14.84
CA PHE A 117 3.32 3.09 -13.72
C PHE A 117 4.61 3.10 -12.90
N ARG A 118 5.12 4.30 -12.60
CA ARG A 118 6.34 4.45 -11.77
C ARG A 118 6.02 4.69 -10.30
N ILE A 119 4.84 5.24 -10.02
CA ILE A 119 4.39 5.62 -8.68
C ILE A 119 3.16 4.81 -8.29
N ALA A 120 2.18 4.66 -9.18
CA ALA A 120 0.87 4.08 -8.86
C ALA A 120 0.72 2.60 -9.29
N ALA A 121 1.83 1.87 -9.42
CA ALA A 121 1.81 0.47 -9.86
C ALA A 121 1.07 -0.45 -8.86
N ASP A 122 1.22 -0.16 -7.57
CA ASP A 122 0.50 -0.80 -6.48
C ASP A 122 -1.02 -0.59 -6.57
N TYR A 123 -1.44 0.64 -6.87
CA TYR A 123 -2.85 1.00 -7.03
C TYR A 123 -3.47 0.29 -8.23
N ASP A 124 -2.75 0.24 -9.36
CA ASP A 124 -3.18 -0.50 -10.55
C ASP A 124 -3.37 -1.98 -10.26
N PHE A 125 -2.37 -2.61 -9.63
CA PHE A 125 -2.42 -4.02 -9.25
C PHE A 125 -3.62 -4.32 -8.35
N ILE A 126 -3.81 -3.53 -7.29
CA ILE A 126 -4.89 -3.70 -6.33
C ILE A 126 -6.26 -3.51 -6.99
N MET A 127 -6.44 -2.49 -7.84
CA MET A 127 -7.68 -2.27 -8.60
C MET A 127 -8.01 -3.45 -9.51
N ARG A 128 -6.99 -4.04 -10.16
CA ARG A 128 -7.16 -5.18 -11.08
C ARG A 128 -7.66 -6.45 -10.40
N ILE A 129 -7.25 -6.69 -9.16
CA ILE A 129 -7.56 -7.93 -8.43
C ILE A 129 -8.70 -7.79 -7.41
N TRP A 130 -9.01 -6.58 -6.92
CA TRP A 130 -9.87 -6.37 -5.74
C TRP A 130 -11.21 -7.11 -5.75
N SER A 131 -11.87 -7.18 -6.91
CA SER A 131 -13.19 -7.83 -7.06
C SER A 131 -13.12 -9.32 -7.40
N LYS A 132 -11.90 -9.87 -7.54
CA LYS A 132 -11.64 -11.24 -8.03
C LYS A 132 -10.99 -12.13 -6.97
N VAL A 133 -10.75 -11.58 -5.77
CA VAL A 133 -10.03 -12.22 -4.68
C VAL A 133 -10.72 -11.94 -3.36
N LYS A 134 -10.53 -12.81 -2.37
CA LYS A 134 -11.02 -12.59 -1.01
C LYS A 134 -10.06 -11.68 -0.26
N VAL A 135 -10.51 -10.47 0.10
CA VAL A 135 -9.70 -9.49 0.82
C VAL A 135 -10.06 -9.46 2.30
N GLY A 136 -9.05 -9.51 3.17
CA GLY A 136 -9.19 -9.38 4.62
C GLY A 136 -8.56 -8.09 5.15
N PHE A 137 -9.20 -7.48 6.15
CA PHE A 137 -8.61 -6.39 6.91
C PHE A 137 -8.30 -6.85 8.33
N LEU A 138 -7.02 -6.84 8.72
CA LEU A 138 -6.59 -7.10 10.08
C LEU A 138 -6.58 -5.77 10.86
N PRO A 139 -7.42 -5.58 11.89
CA PRO A 139 -7.48 -4.33 12.67
C PRO A 139 -6.30 -4.20 13.66
N ARG A 140 -5.08 -4.48 13.18
CA ARG A 140 -3.82 -4.40 13.91
C ARG A 140 -2.90 -3.42 13.21
N ARG A 141 -2.14 -2.63 13.96
CA ARG A 141 -1.01 -1.88 13.40
C ARG A 141 0.12 -2.86 13.16
N ILE A 142 0.61 -2.99 11.92
CA ILE A 142 1.72 -3.91 11.62
C ILE A 142 2.97 -3.23 11.06
N VAL A 143 2.84 -2.03 10.45
CA VAL A 143 3.97 -1.27 9.91
C VAL A 143 4.07 0.09 10.59
N GLN A 144 5.30 0.56 10.76
CA GLN A 144 5.66 1.94 11.03
C GLN A 144 6.33 2.53 9.79
N MET A 145 5.88 3.70 9.36
CA MET A 145 6.28 4.37 8.13
C MET A 145 6.83 5.75 8.47
N GLN A 146 8.13 5.97 8.24
CA GLN A 146 8.79 7.21 8.63
C GLN A 146 8.40 8.35 7.69
N MET A 147 7.87 9.44 8.24
CA MET A 147 7.36 10.55 7.42
C MET A 147 8.37 11.69 7.22
N GLU A 148 9.40 11.77 8.06
CA GLU A 148 10.43 12.79 7.95
C GLU A 148 11.63 12.25 7.16
N GLY A 149 11.95 12.94 6.06
CA GLY A 149 12.82 12.43 4.99
C GLY A 149 12.12 12.40 3.63
N VAL A 150 10.79 12.56 3.57
CA VAL A 150 10.03 12.76 2.32
C VAL A 150 10.33 14.17 1.76
N SER A 151 11.56 14.32 1.28
CA SER A 151 12.04 15.39 0.44
C SER A 151 11.79 14.98 -1.02
N ASN A 152 11.20 15.88 -1.81
CA ASN A 152 11.22 15.88 -3.28
C ASN A 152 10.34 14.89 -4.09
N GLY A 153 9.30 14.30 -3.51
CA GLY A 153 8.23 13.71 -4.33
C GLY A 153 7.48 14.80 -5.11
N ASN A 154 7.15 14.58 -6.38
CA ASN A 154 6.23 15.47 -7.11
C ASN A 154 4.78 14.96 -6.90
N PRO A 155 4.02 15.50 -5.93
CA PRO A 155 2.69 15.00 -5.59
C PRO A 155 1.73 15.06 -6.79
N VAL A 156 1.90 16.06 -7.66
CA VAL A 156 1.10 16.20 -8.88
C VAL A 156 1.33 15.02 -9.84
N LYS A 157 2.56 14.50 -9.96
CA LYS A 157 2.83 13.29 -10.75
C LYS A 157 2.13 12.07 -10.15
N SER A 158 2.18 11.89 -8.82
CA SER A 158 1.49 10.80 -8.13
C SER A 158 -0.03 10.85 -8.36
N TYR A 159 -0.63 12.03 -8.22
CA TYR A 159 -2.05 12.24 -8.47
C TYR A 159 -2.41 12.00 -9.95
N LYS A 160 -1.54 12.37 -10.88
CA LYS A 160 -1.74 12.13 -12.31
C LYS A 160 -1.70 10.64 -12.66
N GLU A 161 -0.75 9.88 -12.11
CA GLU A 161 -0.72 8.42 -12.30
C GLU A 161 -1.94 7.76 -11.63
N SER A 162 -2.32 8.18 -10.43
CA SER A 162 -3.54 7.68 -9.75
C SER A 162 -4.81 7.95 -10.57
N MET A 163 -4.89 9.13 -11.21
CA MET A 163 -5.97 9.45 -12.14
C MET A 163 -5.96 8.51 -13.35
N ALA A 164 -4.79 8.28 -13.97
CA ALA A 164 -4.65 7.37 -15.11
C ALA A 164 -5.06 5.93 -14.76
N VAL A 165 -4.63 5.41 -13.61
CA VAL A 165 -5.09 4.11 -13.08
C VAL A 165 -6.61 4.11 -12.98
N SER A 166 -7.20 5.11 -12.33
CA SER A 166 -8.66 5.16 -12.15
C SER A 166 -9.42 5.16 -13.48
N LEU A 167 -8.90 5.84 -14.52
CA LEU A 167 -9.48 5.87 -15.86
C LEU A 167 -9.42 4.49 -16.53
N ILE A 168 -8.26 3.81 -16.48
CA ILE A 168 -8.08 2.47 -17.05
C ILE A 168 -9.06 1.46 -16.43
N HIS A 169 -9.32 1.58 -15.13
CA HIS A 169 -10.26 0.73 -14.42
C HIS A 169 -11.73 1.17 -14.54
N GLY A 170 -12.02 2.17 -15.39
CA GLY A 170 -13.38 2.52 -15.82
C GLY A 170 -13.99 3.74 -15.12
N LYS A 171 -13.21 4.57 -14.42
CA LYS A 171 -13.74 5.81 -13.84
C LYS A 171 -14.07 6.79 -14.96
N GLY A 172 -15.24 7.42 -14.88
CA GLY A 172 -15.63 8.45 -15.86
C GLY A 172 -14.62 9.60 -15.90
N VAL A 173 -14.43 10.17 -17.10
CA VAL A 173 -13.41 11.21 -17.35
C VAL A 173 -13.60 12.42 -16.44
N LEU A 174 -14.83 12.96 -16.35
CA LEU A 174 -15.11 14.13 -15.51
C LEU A 174 -14.86 13.86 -14.02
N PRO A 175 -15.39 12.77 -13.39
CA PRO A 175 -15.04 12.41 -12.02
C PRO A 175 -13.54 12.21 -11.77
N ALA A 176 -12.80 11.65 -12.73
CA ALA A 176 -11.37 11.42 -12.61
C ALA A 176 -10.59 12.74 -12.57
N ILE A 177 -10.89 13.65 -13.51
CA ILE A 177 -10.30 15.00 -13.57
C ILE A 177 -10.65 15.79 -12.30
N ALA A 178 -11.92 15.76 -11.87
CA ALA A 178 -12.34 16.43 -10.64
C ALA A 178 -11.58 15.91 -9.40
N SER A 179 -11.37 14.59 -9.31
CA SER A 179 -10.59 13.98 -8.22
C SER A 179 -9.14 14.43 -8.23
N PHE A 180 -8.52 14.50 -9.42
CA PHE A 180 -7.15 14.97 -9.59
C PHE A 180 -6.96 16.41 -9.08
N TYR A 181 -7.81 17.34 -9.52
CA TYR A 181 -7.73 18.74 -9.07
C TYR A 181 -8.05 18.89 -7.59
N TYR A 182 -9.04 18.14 -7.08
CA TYR A 182 -9.34 18.12 -5.65
C TYR A 182 -8.12 17.72 -4.80
N GLU A 183 -7.42 16.64 -5.17
CA GLU A 183 -6.22 16.18 -4.46
C GLU A 183 -5.07 17.20 -4.54
N CYS A 184 -4.86 17.83 -5.71
CA CYS A 184 -3.88 18.90 -5.87
C CYS A 184 -4.20 20.10 -4.96
N ILE A 185 -5.42 20.64 -5.03
CA ILE A 185 -5.84 21.81 -4.24
C ILE A 185 -5.73 21.51 -2.75
N LYS A 186 -6.26 20.37 -2.31
CA LYS A 186 -6.18 19.93 -0.90
C LYS A 186 -4.73 19.84 -0.43
N HIS A 187 -3.82 19.29 -1.25
CA HIS A 187 -2.40 19.22 -0.91
C HIS A 187 -1.80 20.61 -0.67
N TYR A 188 -2.02 21.56 -1.60
CA TYR A 188 -1.50 22.92 -1.47
C TYR A 188 -2.11 23.67 -0.28
N LEU A 189 -3.41 23.47 0.01
CA LEU A 189 -4.05 24.04 1.20
C LEU A 189 -3.42 23.51 2.50
N ILE A 190 -3.12 22.22 2.58
CA ILE A 190 -2.44 21.63 3.74
C ILE A 190 -1.03 22.20 3.88
N MET A 191 -0.28 22.33 2.79
CA MET A 191 1.06 22.93 2.83
C MET A 191 1.01 24.39 3.31
N LEU A 192 0.07 25.19 2.78
CA LEU A 192 -0.13 26.57 3.20
C LEU A 192 -0.45 26.64 4.70
N ALA A 193 -1.39 25.83 5.17
CA ALA A 193 -1.78 25.84 6.57
C ALA A 193 -0.62 25.40 7.50
N ARG A 194 0.27 24.51 7.07
CA ARG A 194 1.51 24.17 7.80
C ARG A 194 2.46 25.36 7.91
N ILE A 195 2.61 26.17 6.85
CA ILE A 195 3.42 27.40 6.87
C ILE A 195 2.90 28.38 7.94
N PHE A 196 1.58 28.47 8.11
CA PHE A 196 0.94 29.30 9.14
C PHE A 196 0.86 28.64 10.54
N GLY A 197 1.60 27.55 10.78
CA GLY A 197 1.73 26.94 12.11
C GLY A 197 0.61 25.96 12.49
N TYR A 198 -0.33 25.65 11.60
CA TYR A 198 -1.36 24.63 11.86
C TYR A 198 -0.77 23.22 11.68
N ARG A 199 -0.16 22.67 12.74
CA ARG A 199 0.51 21.35 12.70
C ARG A 199 -0.45 20.15 12.86
N ASN A 200 -1.70 20.34 13.32
CA ASN A 200 -2.63 19.26 13.72
C ASN A 200 -3.90 19.14 12.85
N ILE A 201 -3.89 19.58 11.59
CA ILE A 201 -5.10 19.61 10.73
C ILE A 201 -5.65 18.20 10.45
N HIS A 202 -4.86 17.15 10.67
CA HIS A 202 -5.25 15.78 10.37
C HIS A 202 -5.86 15.01 11.54
N LYS A 203 -5.91 15.52 12.79
CA LYS A 203 -6.48 14.78 13.95
C LYS A 203 -8.00 14.57 13.92
N ARG A 204 -8.55 13.98 12.85
CA ARG A 204 -9.88 13.37 12.82
C ARG A 204 -9.73 11.90 12.47
N GLY A 205 -9.54 11.10 13.51
CA GLY A 205 -9.69 9.66 13.42
C GLY A 205 -11.10 9.31 12.97
N VAL A 206 -11.18 8.40 12.02
CA VAL A 206 -12.30 7.46 11.87
C VAL A 206 -11.81 6.16 12.48
#